data_AF-A0A7I7XEP4-F1
#
_entry.id   AF-A0A7I7XEP4-F1
#
_cell.length_a   1.000
_cell.length_b   1.000
_cell.length_c   1.000
_cell.angle_alpha   90.00
_cell.angle_beta   90.00
_cell.angle_gamma   90.00
#
_symmetry.space_group_name_H-M   'P 1'
#
loop_
_entity.id
_entity.type
_entity.pdbx_description
1 polymer ?
#
loop_
_entity_poly.entity_id
_entity_poly.type
_entity_poly.pdbx_seq_one_letter_code
_entity_poly.pdbx_strand_id
1 'polypeptide(L)'
;MQMLSSRQSIDEMAAICAAADRIRFLTPRLHAEMTSELRWPGDPDPDAGIDVRSLELGPGGDLALTILRRPEVMADLAAWDAGGMLGAETSARIKSSSALVVVTARGHALTDYARGGSAAEAVWVLAQSHGLAVQPISPSFLYVVDERELQDVAPDHVGELTELRSRFLRAAGLDTAAGEVPILVLRLAYAAPASVRSRRRPLAVDAPQLR
;
A
#
# COMPACT_ATOMS: atom_id res chain seq x y z
N MET A 1 -7.87 -15.30 5.91
CA MET A 1 -8.05 -14.31 4.83
C MET A 1 -9.53 -13.96 4.71
N GLN A 2 -9.84 -12.74 4.29
CA GLN A 2 -11.21 -12.23 4.17
C GLN A 2 -11.38 -11.63 2.77
N MET A 3 -12.51 -11.90 2.11
CA MET A 3 -12.80 -11.40 0.77
C MET A 3 -13.96 -10.39 0.84
N LEU A 4 -13.73 -9.20 0.31
CA LEU A 4 -14.68 -8.09 0.29
C LEU A 4 -15.08 -7.81 -1.17
N SER A 5 -16.31 -8.16 -1.53
CA SER A 5 -16.82 -8.03 -2.90
C SER A 5 -18.11 -7.20 -3.00
N SER A 6 -18.74 -6.87 -1.85
CA SER A 6 -19.91 -6.00 -1.85
C SER A 6 -19.48 -4.55 -2.09
N ARG A 7 -20.31 -3.77 -2.81
CA ARG A 7 -20.00 -2.36 -3.09
C ARG A 7 -19.80 -1.55 -1.82
N GLN A 8 -20.65 -1.79 -0.80
CA GLN A 8 -20.51 -1.16 0.50
C GLN A 8 -19.15 -1.43 1.16
N SER A 9 -18.68 -2.69 1.16
CA SER A 9 -17.38 -3.04 1.75
C SER A 9 -16.20 -2.44 0.96
N ILE A 10 -16.29 -2.41 -0.37
CA ILE A 10 -15.27 -1.80 -1.23
C ILE A 10 -15.22 -0.29 -1.03
N ASP A 11 -16.38 0.38 -0.95
CA ASP A 11 -16.46 1.83 -0.73
C ASP A 11 -15.93 2.24 0.65
N GLU A 12 -16.23 1.46 1.70
CA GLU A 12 -15.69 1.68 3.04
C GLU A 12 -14.16 1.52 3.05
N MET A 13 -13.64 0.44 2.45
CA MET A 13 -12.20 0.25 2.32
C MET A 13 -11.52 1.34 1.48
N ALA A 14 -12.18 1.82 0.43
CA ALA A 14 -11.69 2.92 -0.39
C ALA A 14 -11.57 4.22 0.42
N ALA A 15 -12.55 4.52 1.26
CA ALA A 15 -12.52 5.69 2.13
C ALA A 15 -11.42 5.58 3.19
N ILE A 16 -11.28 4.41 3.82
CA ILE A 16 -10.26 4.15 4.84
C ILE A 16 -8.85 4.30 4.25
N CYS A 17 -8.57 3.62 3.13
CA CYS A 17 -7.25 3.67 2.50
C CYS A 17 -6.92 5.07 1.96
N ALA A 18 -7.91 5.79 1.42
CA ALA A 18 -7.70 7.16 0.97
C ALA A 18 -7.33 8.12 2.12
N ALA A 19 -7.99 8.00 3.27
CA ALA A 19 -7.66 8.78 4.45
C ALA A 19 -6.27 8.42 5.01
N ALA A 20 -5.93 7.12 5.02
CA ALA A 20 -4.59 6.67 5.41
C ALA A 20 -3.49 7.21 4.50
N ASP A 21 -3.73 7.26 3.18
CA ASP A 21 -2.79 7.84 2.21
C ASP A 21 -2.66 9.35 2.38
N ARG A 22 -3.74 10.09 2.69
CA ARG A 22 -3.63 11.51 3.06
C ARG A 22 -2.67 11.68 4.24
N ILE A 23 -2.85 10.91 5.32
CA ILE A 23 -1.95 10.95 6.48
C ILE A 23 -0.52 10.62 6.07
N ARG A 24 -0.32 9.63 5.19
CA ARG A 24 1.00 9.26 4.66
C ARG A 24 1.69 10.43 3.93
N PHE A 25 0.96 11.19 3.12
CA PHE A 25 1.49 12.37 2.43
C PHE A 25 1.79 13.52 3.39
N LEU A 26 0.96 13.73 4.41
CA LEU A 26 1.09 14.86 5.34
C LEU A 26 2.07 14.59 6.49
N THR A 27 2.44 13.33 6.73
CA THR A 27 3.44 12.96 7.74
C THR A 27 4.85 13.02 7.15
N PRO A 28 5.74 13.92 7.60
CA PRO A 28 7.03 14.17 6.95
C PRO A 28 7.91 12.93 6.77
N ARG A 29 7.97 12.06 7.80
CA ARG A 29 8.75 10.83 7.75
C ARG A 29 8.19 9.86 6.69
N LEU A 30 6.89 9.60 6.73
CA LEU A 30 6.24 8.67 5.80
C LEU A 30 6.27 9.19 4.35
N HIS A 31 6.15 10.52 4.18
CA HIS A 31 6.28 11.18 2.89
C HIS A 31 7.69 11.03 2.31
N ALA A 32 8.72 11.24 3.13
CA ALA A 32 10.12 11.05 2.72
C ALA A 32 10.41 9.59 2.35
N GLU A 33 9.96 8.63 3.17
CA GLU A 33 10.08 7.18 2.89
C GLU A 33 9.40 6.82 1.56
N MET A 34 8.14 7.21 1.38
CA MET A 34 7.40 6.98 0.13
C MET A 34 8.08 7.60 -1.09
N THR A 35 8.54 8.84 -0.98
CA THR A 35 9.22 9.52 -2.09
C THR A 35 10.55 8.84 -2.44
N SER A 36 11.25 8.29 -1.43
CA SER A 36 12.51 7.57 -1.62
C SER A 36 12.35 6.23 -2.35
N GLU A 37 11.14 5.68 -2.41
CA GLU A 37 10.84 4.45 -3.15
C GLU A 37 10.66 4.70 -4.65
N LEU A 38 10.38 5.94 -5.08
CA LEU A 38 10.10 6.27 -6.48
C LEU A 38 11.38 6.36 -7.32
N ARG A 39 11.29 5.96 -8.59
CA ARG A 39 12.37 6.02 -9.58
C ARG A 39 11.91 6.73 -10.84
N TRP A 40 12.60 7.78 -11.20
CA TRP A 40 12.44 8.50 -12.47
C TRP A 40 13.38 7.94 -13.55
N PRO A 41 13.02 8.10 -14.83
CA PRO A 41 13.95 7.80 -15.91
C PRO A 41 15.28 8.53 -15.75
N GLY A 42 16.38 7.76 -15.62
CA GLY A 42 17.73 8.30 -15.44
C GLY A 42 18.28 8.23 -14.02
N ASP A 43 17.48 7.81 -13.04
CA ASP A 43 17.95 7.61 -11.66
C ASP A 43 19.04 6.51 -11.56
N PRO A 44 19.97 6.61 -10.61
CA PRO A 44 21.18 5.77 -10.55
C PRO A 44 20.94 4.32 -10.11
N ASP A 45 19.86 4.01 -9.36
CA ASP A 45 19.50 2.64 -8.94
C ASP A 45 18.09 2.30 -9.45
N PRO A 46 17.92 2.05 -10.77
CA PRO A 46 16.62 1.77 -11.35
C PRO A 46 16.14 0.33 -11.11
N ASP A 47 17.00 -0.55 -10.57
CA ASP A 47 16.70 -1.97 -10.32
C ASP A 47 16.08 -2.21 -8.94
N ALA A 48 15.94 -1.16 -8.13
CA ALA A 48 15.23 -1.13 -6.85
C ALA A 48 14.26 0.05 -6.78
N GLY A 49 13.14 -0.12 -6.08
CA GLY A 49 12.07 0.88 -5.98
C GLY A 49 11.00 0.73 -7.07
N ILE A 50 10.22 1.78 -7.26
CA ILE A 50 9.03 1.82 -8.12
C ILE A 50 9.27 2.82 -9.25
N ASP A 51 9.38 2.30 -10.47
CA ASP A 51 9.41 3.14 -11.67
C ASP A 51 8.10 3.93 -11.76
N VAL A 52 8.18 5.26 -11.79
CA VAL A 52 6.99 6.13 -11.80
C VAL A 52 6.07 5.86 -13.00
N ARG A 53 6.60 5.36 -14.12
CA ARG A 53 5.81 4.98 -15.29
C ARG A 53 4.93 3.76 -15.02
N SER A 54 5.34 2.89 -14.10
CA SER A 54 4.58 1.70 -13.71
C SER A 54 3.37 2.02 -12.82
N LEU A 55 3.26 3.26 -12.33
CA LEU A 55 2.10 3.70 -11.55
C LEU A 55 0.86 3.89 -12.43
N GLU A 56 1.03 3.99 -13.76
CA GLU A 56 -0.06 4.19 -14.73
C GLU A 56 -0.97 5.36 -14.29
N LEU A 57 -0.33 6.45 -13.88
CA LEU A 57 -1.04 7.68 -13.57
C LEU A 57 -1.46 8.29 -14.90
N GLY A 58 -2.76 8.54 -15.07
CA GLY A 58 -3.32 9.06 -16.31
C GLY A 58 -2.73 10.43 -16.72
N PRO A 59 -3.34 11.10 -17.71
CA PRO A 59 -2.86 12.40 -18.18
C PRO A 59 -2.63 13.40 -17.03
N GLY A 60 -1.43 13.98 -16.96
CA GLY A 60 -1.02 14.91 -15.90
C GLY A 60 -0.45 14.25 -14.64
N GLY A 61 -0.39 12.92 -14.56
CA GLY A 61 0.16 12.17 -13.43
C GLY A 61 1.60 12.54 -13.07
N ASP A 62 2.47 12.69 -14.07
CA ASP A 62 3.87 13.08 -13.85
C ASP A 62 4.02 14.47 -13.21
N LEU A 63 3.16 15.42 -13.63
CA LEU A 63 3.13 16.75 -13.05
C LEU A 63 2.61 16.71 -11.61
N ALA A 64 1.55 15.93 -11.37
CA ALA A 64 1.02 15.73 -10.02
C ALA A 64 2.10 15.13 -9.10
N LEU A 65 2.80 14.07 -9.53
CA LEU A 65 3.91 13.48 -8.76
C LEU A 65 5.03 14.49 -8.48
N THR A 66 5.35 15.37 -9.44
CA THR A 66 6.36 16.42 -9.27
C THR A 66 5.99 17.40 -8.15
N ILE A 67 4.70 17.68 -7.97
CA ILE A 67 4.19 18.51 -6.88
C ILE A 67 4.16 17.70 -5.58
N LEU A 68 3.61 16.49 -5.63
CA LEU A 68 3.40 15.64 -4.45
C LEU A 68 4.70 15.21 -3.78
N ARG A 69 5.82 15.12 -4.50
CA ARG A 69 7.14 14.81 -3.92
C ARG A 69 7.80 15.96 -3.16
N ARG A 70 7.22 17.17 -3.18
CA ARG A 70 7.82 18.37 -2.58
C ARG A 70 7.44 18.45 -1.10
N PRO A 71 8.39 18.24 -0.16
CA PRO A 71 8.07 18.23 1.27
C PRO A 71 7.51 19.57 1.76
N GLU A 72 7.95 20.69 1.19
CA GLU A 72 7.44 22.02 1.53
C GLU A 72 5.97 22.20 1.14
N VAL A 73 5.53 21.60 0.02
CA VAL A 73 4.11 21.65 -0.39
C VAL A 73 3.27 20.80 0.57
N MET A 74 3.76 19.63 0.99
CA MET A 74 3.03 18.80 1.95
C MET A 74 2.97 19.46 3.33
N ALA A 75 4.03 20.15 3.75
CA ALA A 75 4.07 20.91 4.98
C ALA A 75 3.04 22.07 4.96
N ASP A 76 2.94 22.81 3.86
CA ASP A 76 1.92 23.87 3.71
C ASP A 76 0.50 23.29 3.74
N LEU A 77 0.27 22.16 3.04
CA LEU A 77 -1.04 21.48 3.07
C LEU A 77 -1.41 21.00 4.48
N ALA A 78 -0.45 20.46 5.23
CA ALA A 78 -0.67 20.04 6.62
C ALA A 78 -1.00 21.25 7.51
N ALA A 79 -0.25 22.35 7.38
CA ALA A 79 -0.45 23.57 8.16
C ALA A 79 -1.81 24.23 7.90
N TRP A 80 -2.40 24.05 6.72
CA TRP A 80 -3.70 24.59 6.34
C TRP A 80 -4.87 23.61 6.55
N ASP A 81 -4.61 22.43 7.13
CA ASP A 81 -5.57 21.31 7.20
C ASP A 81 -6.23 20.99 5.84
N ALA A 82 -5.42 21.07 4.78
CA ALA A 82 -5.84 20.81 3.41
C ALA A 82 -5.55 19.35 3.03
N GLY A 83 -5.40 19.07 1.73
CA GLY A 83 -5.00 17.75 1.25
C GLY A 83 -6.11 16.70 1.21
N GLY A 84 -7.38 17.08 1.28
CA GLY A 84 -8.52 16.14 1.22
C GLY A 84 -8.57 15.27 -0.05
N MET A 85 -7.88 15.68 -1.12
CA MET A 85 -7.78 14.93 -2.38
C MET A 85 -6.56 14.01 -2.48
N LEU A 86 -5.65 14.00 -1.49
CA LEU A 86 -4.40 13.23 -1.54
C LEU A 86 -4.64 11.71 -1.62
N GLY A 87 -5.80 11.22 -1.16
CA GLY A 87 -6.20 9.81 -1.28
C GLY A 87 -7.10 9.49 -2.47
N ALA A 88 -7.39 10.44 -3.36
CA ALA A 88 -8.41 10.27 -4.39
C ALA A 88 -8.07 9.16 -5.41
N GLU A 89 -6.80 9.07 -5.82
CA GLU A 89 -6.33 8.05 -6.76
C GLU A 89 -6.45 6.64 -6.16
N THR A 90 -6.04 6.48 -4.90
CA THR A 90 -6.21 5.23 -4.15
C THR A 90 -7.67 4.85 -4.02
N SER A 91 -8.55 5.82 -3.69
CA SER A 91 -9.99 5.60 -3.62
C SER A 91 -10.55 5.10 -4.96
N ALA A 92 -10.19 5.76 -6.07
CA ALA A 92 -10.65 5.40 -7.41
C ALA A 92 -10.20 3.98 -7.82
N ARG A 93 -8.95 3.61 -7.52
CA ARG A 93 -8.41 2.26 -7.79
C ARG A 93 -9.09 1.19 -6.96
N ILE A 94 -9.39 1.45 -5.70
CA ILE A 94 -10.13 0.51 -4.86
C ILE A 94 -11.57 0.35 -5.35
N LYS A 95 -12.27 1.45 -5.62
CA LYS A 95 -13.66 1.44 -6.08
C LYS A 95 -13.86 0.72 -7.41
N SER A 96 -12.89 0.83 -8.32
CA SER A 96 -12.89 0.13 -9.60
C SER A 96 -12.55 -1.36 -9.50
N SER A 97 -12.26 -1.87 -8.31
CA SER A 97 -11.94 -3.29 -8.11
C SER A 97 -13.18 -4.19 -8.15
N SER A 98 -12.95 -5.44 -8.56
CA SER A 98 -13.96 -6.50 -8.49
C SER A 98 -14.09 -7.05 -7.08
N ALA A 99 -12.97 -7.18 -6.37
CA ALA A 99 -12.93 -7.58 -4.97
C ALA A 99 -11.64 -7.07 -4.31
N LEU A 100 -11.64 -7.02 -2.98
CA LEU A 100 -10.44 -6.92 -2.16
C LEU A 100 -10.25 -8.23 -1.40
N VAL A 101 -9.00 -8.64 -1.20
CA VAL A 101 -8.63 -9.76 -0.35
C VAL A 101 -7.73 -9.23 0.76
N VAL A 102 -8.16 -9.37 2.01
CA VAL A 102 -7.33 -9.10 3.17
C VAL A 102 -6.69 -10.43 3.58
N VAL A 103 -5.40 -10.59 3.28
CA VAL A 103 -4.62 -11.73 3.74
C VAL A 103 -4.33 -11.54 5.22
N THR A 104 -4.53 -12.59 6.01
CA THR A 104 -4.37 -12.55 7.46
C THR A 104 -3.49 -13.69 7.93
N ALA A 105 -2.80 -13.49 9.05
CA ALA A 105 -2.12 -14.53 9.81
C ALA A 105 -2.62 -14.53 11.26
N ARG A 106 -2.07 -15.44 12.07
CA ARG A 106 -2.28 -15.46 13.52
C ARG A 106 -0.96 -15.26 14.22
N GLY A 107 -0.93 -14.36 15.20
CA GLY A 107 0.27 -14.01 15.95
C GLY A 107 1.04 -12.84 15.36
N HIS A 108 1.95 -12.29 16.17
CA HIS A 108 2.74 -11.09 15.85
C HIS A 108 4.24 -11.39 15.72
N ALA A 109 4.66 -12.66 15.70
CA ALA A 109 6.06 -12.98 15.49
C ALA A 109 6.45 -12.76 14.01
N LEU A 110 7.71 -12.43 13.75
CA LEU A 110 8.21 -12.27 12.37
C LEU A 110 7.95 -13.50 11.49
N THR A 111 7.96 -14.70 12.09
CA THR A 111 7.63 -15.96 11.39
C THR A 111 6.17 -16.04 10.95
N ASP A 112 5.25 -15.40 11.68
CA ASP A 112 3.83 -15.37 11.33
C ASP A 112 3.62 -14.47 10.11
N TYR A 113 4.30 -13.32 10.07
CA TYR A 113 4.34 -12.45 8.89
C TYR A 113 4.99 -13.12 7.68
N ALA A 114 6.08 -13.87 7.86
CA ALA A 114 6.74 -14.60 6.77
C ALA A 114 5.79 -15.66 6.15
N ARG A 115 5.09 -16.43 6.99
CA ARG A 115 4.06 -17.39 6.53
C ARG A 115 2.90 -16.67 5.85
N GLY A 116 2.48 -15.53 6.40
CA GLY A 116 1.49 -14.65 5.79
C GLY A 116 1.92 -14.17 4.40
N GLY A 117 3.19 -13.84 4.21
CA GLY A 117 3.77 -13.47 2.92
C GLY A 117 3.68 -14.60 1.89
N SER A 118 4.01 -15.84 2.27
CA SER A 118 3.82 -17.01 1.40
C SER A 118 2.34 -17.21 1.03
N ALA A 119 1.41 -16.97 1.96
CA ALA A 119 -0.02 -17.02 1.67
C ALA A 119 -0.46 -15.91 0.71
N ALA A 120 0.07 -14.69 0.88
CA ALA A 120 -0.21 -13.57 -0.02
C ALA A 120 0.31 -13.82 -1.44
N GLU A 121 1.51 -14.40 -1.58
CA GLU A 121 2.06 -14.84 -2.86
C GLU A 121 1.16 -15.89 -3.52
N ALA A 122 0.74 -16.93 -2.77
CA ALA A 122 -0.13 -17.97 -3.30
C ALA A 122 -1.47 -17.41 -3.83
N VAL A 123 -2.09 -16.49 -3.09
CA VAL A 123 -3.30 -15.78 -3.53
C VAL A 123 -3.03 -14.97 -4.80
N TRP A 124 -1.91 -14.25 -4.85
CA TRP A 124 -1.53 -13.44 -6.01
C TRP A 124 -1.37 -14.31 -7.26
N VAL A 125 -0.55 -15.37 -7.19
CA VAL A 125 -0.26 -16.26 -8.33
C VAL A 125 -1.54 -16.93 -8.83
N LEU A 126 -2.40 -17.40 -7.91
CA LEU A 126 -3.68 -18.00 -8.26
C LEU A 126 -4.61 -16.99 -8.94
N ALA A 127 -4.74 -15.77 -8.42
CA ALA A 127 -5.57 -14.75 -9.05
C ALA A 127 -5.10 -14.44 -10.48
N GLN A 128 -3.78 -14.31 -10.68
CA GLN A 128 -3.21 -14.06 -12.01
C GLN A 128 -3.36 -15.23 -12.97
N SER A 129 -3.29 -16.48 -12.50
CA SER A 129 -3.54 -17.65 -13.36
C SER A 129 -4.99 -17.71 -13.86
N HIS A 130 -5.91 -17.05 -13.16
CA HIS A 130 -7.29 -16.84 -13.57
C HIS A 130 -7.52 -15.52 -14.33
N GLY A 131 -6.46 -14.82 -14.75
CA GLY A 131 -6.56 -13.61 -15.58
C GLY A 131 -6.92 -12.33 -14.81
N LEU A 132 -6.84 -12.33 -13.49
CA LEU A 132 -7.05 -11.13 -12.67
C LEU A 132 -5.74 -10.35 -12.51
N ALA A 133 -5.83 -9.04 -12.65
CA ALA A 133 -4.80 -8.12 -12.18
C ALA A 133 -4.84 -8.02 -10.65
N VAL A 134 -3.66 -7.97 -10.04
CA VAL A 134 -3.48 -7.89 -8.59
C VAL A 134 -2.62 -6.67 -8.28
N GLN A 135 -3.07 -5.83 -7.35
CA GLN A 135 -2.25 -4.75 -6.79
C GLN A 135 -2.31 -4.79 -5.26
N PRO A 136 -1.16 -4.76 -4.56
CA PRO A 136 -1.11 -4.67 -3.11
C PRO A 136 -1.42 -3.24 -2.65
N ILE A 137 -2.07 -3.13 -1.49
CA ILE A 137 -2.40 -1.88 -0.82
C ILE A 137 -2.02 -2.04 0.66
N SER A 138 -1.25 -1.08 1.17
CA SER A 138 -0.76 -1.10 2.55
C SER A 138 -0.99 0.26 3.20
N PRO A 139 -2.15 0.45 3.87
CA PRO A 139 -2.37 1.63 4.70
C PRO A 139 -1.26 1.77 5.75
N SER A 140 -0.90 2.99 6.13
CA SER A 140 0.20 3.26 7.07
C SER A 140 0.04 2.59 8.44
N PHE A 141 -1.18 2.29 8.86
CA PHE A 141 -1.49 1.59 10.11
C PHE A 141 -1.49 0.05 9.99
N LEU A 142 -1.27 -0.53 8.80
CA LEU A 142 -1.51 -1.96 8.54
C LEU A 142 -0.74 -2.88 9.51
N TYR A 143 0.49 -2.53 9.84
CA TYR A 143 1.37 -3.32 10.70
C TYR A 143 1.42 -2.86 12.15
N VAL A 144 0.57 -1.90 12.52
CA VAL A 144 0.51 -1.38 13.89
C VAL A 144 -0.13 -2.43 14.81
N VAL A 145 0.64 -2.82 15.82
CA VAL A 145 0.23 -3.76 16.86
C VAL A 145 -0.47 -3.04 18.02
N ASP A 146 0.09 -1.94 18.50
CA ASP A 146 -0.41 -1.18 19.64
C ASP A 146 -0.44 0.35 19.41
N GLU A 147 -0.98 1.08 20.40
CA GLU A 147 -1.15 2.54 20.31
C GLU A 147 0.19 3.30 20.34
N ARG A 148 1.25 2.74 20.94
CA ARG A 148 2.58 3.37 20.91
C ARG A 148 3.13 3.37 19.50
N GLU A 149 2.94 2.29 18.76
CA GLU A 149 3.34 2.23 17.35
C GLU A 149 2.56 3.24 16.49
N LEU A 150 1.33 3.63 16.84
CA LEU A 150 0.61 4.71 16.13
C LEU A 150 1.31 6.05 16.32
N GLN A 151 1.81 6.33 17.54
CA GLN A 151 2.59 7.54 17.83
C GLN A 151 3.88 7.59 17.01
N ASP A 152 4.53 6.44 16.81
CA ASP A 152 5.74 6.32 15.99
C ASP A 152 5.42 6.46 14.48
N VAL A 153 4.26 5.99 14.04
CA VAL A 153 3.82 6.06 12.63
C VAL A 153 3.50 7.49 12.21
N ALA A 154 2.57 8.15 12.90
CA ALA A 154 2.16 9.52 12.59
C ALA A 154 1.72 10.26 13.87
N PRO A 155 2.66 10.93 14.57
CA PRO A 155 2.41 11.50 15.90
C PRO A 155 1.30 12.55 15.92
N ASP A 156 1.14 13.30 14.82
CA ASP A 156 0.12 14.35 14.69
C ASP A 156 -1.26 13.80 14.29
N HIS A 157 -1.36 12.50 13.96
CA HIS A 157 -2.55 11.85 13.43
C HIS A 157 -2.97 10.59 14.20
N VAL A 158 -2.50 10.38 15.43
CA VAL A 158 -2.78 9.17 16.23
C VAL A 158 -4.28 8.89 16.35
N GLY A 159 -5.09 9.91 16.68
CA GLY A 159 -6.54 9.76 16.81
C GLY A 159 -7.20 9.30 15.50
N GLU A 160 -6.84 9.94 14.38
CA GLU A 160 -7.38 9.62 13.05
C GLU A 160 -6.96 8.20 12.62
N LEU A 161 -5.68 7.84 12.78
CA LEU A 161 -5.20 6.48 12.48
C LEU A 161 -5.84 5.42 13.38
N THR A 162 -6.11 5.72 14.64
CA THR A 162 -6.80 4.82 15.57
C THR A 162 -8.22 4.51 15.08
N GLU A 163 -8.96 5.54 14.65
CA GLU A 163 -10.29 5.38 14.07
C GLU A 163 -10.24 4.57 12.77
N LEU A 164 -9.33 4.94 11.85
CA LEU A 164 -9.18 4.26 10.56
C LEU A 164 -8.81 2.79 10.72
N ARG A 165 -7.87 2.46 11.62
CA ARG A 165 -7.51 1.07 11.94
C ARG A 165 -8.70 0.32 12.52
N SER A 166 -9.45 0.92 13.43
CA SER A 166 -10.63 0.29 14.03
C SER A 166 -11.72 0.01 12.99
N ARG A 167 -11.95 0.95 12.07
CA ARG A 167 -12.87 0.79 10.93
C ARG A 167 -12.39 -0.29 9.97
N PHE A 168 -11.10 -0.32 9.66
CA PHE A 168 -10.48 -1.35 8.81
C PHE A 168 -10.70 -2.75 9.37
N LEU A 169 -10.37 -2.97 10.64
CA LEU A 169 -10.50 -4.28 11.29
C LEU A 169 -11.96 -4.77 11.27
N ARG A 170 -12.93 -3.87 11.52
CA ARG A 170 -14.36 -4.18 11.43
C ARG A 170 -14.80 -4.48 10.00
N ALA A 171 -14.41 -3.64 9.03
CA ALA A 171 -14.79 -3.79 7.63
C ALA A 171 -14.22 -5.09 7.03
N ALA A 172 -13.01 -5.47 7.45
CA ALA A 172 -12.36 -6.70 7.05
C ALA A 172 -12.80 -7.91 7.90
N GLY A 173 -13.60 -7.73 8.95
CA GLY A 173 -14.09 -8.83 9.80
C GLY A 173 -12.99 -9.57 10.56
N LEU A 174 -11.94 -8.87 10.97
CA LEU A 174 -10.81 -9.46 11.71
C LEU A 174 -11.13 -9.58 13.19
N ASP A 175 -10.85 -10.76 13.76
CA ASP A 175 -10.93 -10.99 15.20
C ASP A 175 -9.54 -10.84 15.84
N THR A 176 -9.24 -9.63 16.32
CA THR A 176 -7.98 -9.36 17.03
C THR A 176 -7.88 -10.09 18.37
N ALA A 177 -9.01 -10.45 19.00
CA ALA A 177 -8.99 -11.22 20.24
C ALA A 177 -8.59 -12.69 19.99
N ALA A 178 -8.90 -13.21 18.80
CA ALA A 178 -8.38 -14.50 18.31
C ALA A 178 -6.94 -14.41 17.76
N GLY A 179 -6.29 -13.24 17.88
CA GLY A 179 -4.92 -13.00 17.42
C GLY A 179 -4.78 -12.88 15.90
N GLU A 180 -5.87 -12.57 15.17
CA GLU A 180 -5.78 -12.33 13.74
C GLU A 180 -5.12 -10.99 13.44
N VAL A 181 -4.12 -11.03 12.55
CA VAL A 181 -3.39 -9.83 12.10
C VAL A 181 -3.48 -9.72 10.59
N PRO A 182 -3.65 -8.50 10.03
CA PRO A 182 -3.58 -8.29 8.61
C PRO A 182 -2.13 -8.40 8.11
N ILE A 183 -1.95 -8.99 6.94
CA ILE A 183 -0.65 -9.15 6.28
C ILE A 183 -0.54 -8.20 5.09
N LEU A 184 -1.56 -8.20 4.24
CA LEU A 184 -1.58 -7.40 3.02
C LEU A 184 -3.02 -7.31 2.50
N VAL A 185 -3.39 -6.15 1.96
CA VAL A 185 -4.63 -6.01 1.18
C VAL A 185 -4.27 -6.15 -0.28
N LEU A 186 -4.97 -7.02 -0.99
CA LEU A 186 -4.82 -7.21 -2.43
C LEU A 186 -6.10 -6.75 -3.11
N ARG A 187 -6.01 -5.79 -4.03
CA ARG A 187 -7.12 -5.51 -4.93
C ARG A 187 -7.08 -6.42 -6.15
N LEU A 188 -8.23 -6.95 -6.52
CA LEU A 188 -8.43 -7.81 -7.68
C LEU A 188 -9.30 -7.07 -8.70
N ALA A 189 -8.83 -7.01 -9.94
CA ALA A 189 -9.56 -6.35 -11.02
C ALA A 189 -9.25 -6.99 -12.37
N TYR A 190 -10.05 -6.66 -13.39
CA TYR A 190 -9.67 -6.86 -14.78
C TYR A 190 -8.96 -5.60 -15.28
N ALA A 191 -7.73 -5.76 -15.78
CA ALA A 191 -6.95 -4.65 -16.32
C ALA A 191 -6.00 -5.15 -17.41
N ALA A 192 -5.59 -4.25 -18.31
CA ALA A 192 -4.50 -4.52 -19.22
C ALA A 192 -3.17 -4.68 -18.46
N PRO A 193 -2.16 -5.37 -19.04
CA PRO A 193 -0.82 -5.41 -18.47
C PRO A 193 -0.24 -4.01 -18.28
N ALA A 194 0.63 -3.84 -17.28
CA ALA A 194 1.38 -2.59 -17.09
C ALA A 194 2.24 -2.29 -18.33
N SER A 195 2.33 -1.02 -18.70
CA SER A 195 3.07 -0.53 -19.86
C SER A 195 4.59 -0.74 -19.72
N VAL A 196 5.08 -0.78 -18.48
CA VAL A 196 6.48 -1.07 -18.15
C VAL A 196 6.58 -2.20 -17.14
N ARG A 197 7.57 -3.07 -17.33
CA ARG A 197 7.89 -4.12 -16.36
C ARG A 197 8.79 -3.55 -15.27
N SER A 198 8.46 -3.81 -14.01
CA SER A 198 9.35 -3.49 -12.89
C SER A 198 10.69 -4.21 -13.03
N ARG A 199 11.79 -3.48 -12.85
CA ARG A 199 13.15 -4.03 -12.87
C ARG A 199 13.43 -4.80 -11.58
N ARG A 200 14.45 -5.64 -11.62
CA ARG A 200 14.89 -6.47 -10.50
C ARG A 200 16.40 -6.48 -10.46
N ARG A 201 16.96 -6.40 -9.25
CA ARG A 201 18.39 -6.60 -9.04
C ARG A 201 18.83 -7.96 -9.60
N PRO A 202 19.94 -8.02 -10.33
CA PRO A 202 20.47 -9.28 -10.80
C PRO A 202 20.87 -10.15 -9.60
N LEU A 203 20.75 -11.47 -9.75
CA LEU A 203 21.33 -12.39 -8.77
C LEU A 203 22.85 -12.24 -8.82
N ALA A 204 23.47 -12.03 -7.66
CA ALA A 204 24.90 -12.23 -7.52
C ALA A 204 25.14 -13.74 -7.67
N VAL A 205 25.40 -14.19 -8.89
CA VAL A 205 25.83 -15.55 -9.14
C VAL A 205 27.34 -15.55 -8.96
N ASP A 206 27.82 -16.04 -7.82
CA ASP A 206 29.22 -16.42 -7.71
C ASP A 206 29.48 -17.50 -8.76
N ALA A 207 30.24 -17.16 -9.81
CA ALA A 207 30.64 -18.14 -10.80
C ALA A 207 31.39 -19.26 -10.08
N PRO A 208 31.02 -20.54 -10.27
CA PRO A 208 31.79 -21.63 -9.68
C PRO A 208 33.23 -21.52 -10.19
N GLN A 209 34.18 -21.40 -9.26
CA GLN A 209 35.59 -21.50 -9.59
C GLN A 209 35.83 -22.93 -10.09
N LEU A 210 35.86 -23.10 -11.41
CA LEU A 210 36.36 -24.32 -12.04
C LEU A 210 37.82 -24.47 -11.62
N ARG A 211 38.09 -25.43 -10.73
CA ARG A 211 39.40 -26.02 -10.52
C ARG A 211 39.34 -27.48 -10.93
#